data_AF-A0A6I9S0F9-F1
#
_entry.id   AF-A0A6I9S0F9-F1
#
_cell.length_a   1.000
_cell.length_b   1.000
_cell.length_c   1.000
_cell.angle_alpha   90.00
_cell.angle_beta   90.00
_cell.angle_gamma   90.00
#
_symmetry.space_group_name_H-M   'P 1'
#
loop_
_entity.id
_entity.type
_entity.pdbx_description
1 polymer ?
#
loop_
_entity_poly.entity_id
_entity_poly.type
_entity_poly.pdbx_seq_one_letter_code
_entity_poly.pdbx_strand_id
1 'polypeptide(L)'
;MTWIGGSPSDPFWDLSLPASFYVFTSDVMTNGRSLLQAPKPAINCGAACEVRCSKSWKPKMCKKMCGVCCNKCSCVPPGTSAETRAMCPCYANMRNPKGQLKCP
;
A
#
# COMPACT_ATOMS: atom_id res chain seq x y z
N MET A 1 -26.60 24.79 -22.58
CA MET A 1 -26.78 25.64 -21.37
C MET A 1 -27.51 24.75 -20.37
N THR A 2 -27.07 24.39 -19.17
CA THR A 2 -26.04 24.86 -18.23
C THR A 2 -25.93 23.76 -17.15
N TRP A 3 -24.79 23.70 -16.46
CA TRP A 3 -24.55 22.97 -15.21
C TRP A 3 -25.64 23.25 -14.15
N ILE A 4 -25.92 22.37 -13.17
CA ILE A 4 -25.49 22.39 -11.74
C ILE A 4 -26.01 21.03 -11.18
N GLY A 5 -25.35 20.15 -10.41
CA GLY A 5 -24.43 20.34 -9.28
C GLY A 5 -25.17 20.04 -7.95
N GLY A 6 -24.63 19.13 -7.14
CA GLY A 6 -24.94 18.99 -5.70
C GLY A 6 -25.59 17.67 -5.29
N SER A 7 -25.29 17.05 -4.15
CA SER A 7 -24.12 17.10 -3.25
C SER A 7 -24.23 15.90 -2.29
N PRO A 8 -23.13 15.47 -1.65
CA PRO A 8 -23.05 14.28 -0.81
C PRO A 8 -23.12 14.66 0.69
N SER A 9 -24.30 14.72 1.26
CA SER A 9 -24.48 14.89 2.71
C SER A 9 -25.92 14.61 3.07
N ASP A 10 -26.16 13.47 3.75
CA ASP A 10 -27.11 13.32 4.88
C ASP A 10 -27.56 11.84 5.06
N PRO A 11 -26.88 11.03 5.88
CA PRO A 11 -27.55 9.94 6.59
C PRO A 11 -28.18 10.49 7.87
N PHE A 12 -29.33 11.15 7.71
CA PHE A 12 -30.30 11.40 8.78
C PHE A 12 -31.06 10.09 9.08
N TRP A 13 -30.53 9.25 9.96
CA TRP A 13 -31.32 8.43 10.89
C TRP A 13 -30.40 7.73 11.90
N ASP A 14 -29.97 8.45 12.93
CA ASP A 14 -29.60 7.82 14.19
C ASP A 14 -30.76 8.04 15.16
N LEU A 15 -31.45 6.97 15.55
CA LEU A 15 -32.24 6.95 16.76
C LEU A 15 -32.12 5.59 17.43
N SER A 16 -31.36 5.60 18.54
CA SER A 16 -31.65 4.88 19.79
C SER A 16 -30.55 3.91 20.23
N LEU A 17 -29.39 4.45 20.68
CA LEU A 17 -28.55 3.79 21.67
C LEU A 17 -28.05 4.83 22.70
N PRO A 18 -28.07 4.51 24.01
CA PRO A 18 -27.79 5.46 25.09
C PRO A 18 -26.34 5.98 25.07
N ALA A 19 -26.20 7.29 25.29
CA ALA A 19 -24.98 8.11 25.19
C ALA A 19 -23.85 7.79 26.20
N SER A 20 -23.86 6.63 26.86
CA SER A 20 -22.82 6.24 27.85
C SER A 20 -21.84 5.17 27.33
N PHE A 21 -22.09 4.57 26.16
CA PHE A 21 -21.17 3.59 25.57
C PHE A 21 -20.09 4.21 24.65
N TYR A 22 -20.19 5.51 24.35
CA TYR A 22 -19.43 6.14 23.25
C TYR A 22 -18.20 6.97 23.65
N VAL A 23 -17.75 6.95 24.91
CA VAL A 23 -16.62 7.80 25.36
C VAL A 23 -15.40 7.00 25.83
N PHE A 24 -15.29 5.70 25.55
CA PHE A 24 -14.15 4.90 26.06
C PHE A 24 -13.42 4.00 25.06
N THR A 25 -13.69 4.05 23.75
CA THR A 25 -12.89 3.27 22.77
C THR A 25 -12.25 4.05 21.63
N SER A 26 -12.37 5.38 21.59
CA SER A 26 -11.79 6.16 20.48
C SER A 26 -10.33 6.63 20.70
N ASP A 27 -9.78 6.51 21.91
CA ASP A 27 -8.47 7.12 22.25
C ASP A 27 -7.41 6.13 22.80
N VAL A 28 -7.44 4.85 22.40
CA VAL A 28 -6.30 3.93 22.63
C VAL A 28 -5.89 3.20 21.34
N MET A 29 -4.97 3.85 20.63
CA MET A 29 -3.89 3.25 19.85
C MET A 29 -4.22 2.63 18.48
N THR A 30 -4.69 3.45 17.53
CA THR A 30 -4.36 3.30 16.09
C THR A 30 -2.92 3.70 15.76
N ASN A 31 -2.05 3.87 16.77
CA ASN A 31 -0.60 3.82 16.61
C ASN A 31 -0.11 2.38 16.83
N GLY A 32 -0.61 1.45 16.03
CA GLY A 32 -0.15 0.07 15.96
C GLY A 32 1.28 -0.01 15.42
N ARG A 33 2.27 0.49 16.17
CA ARG A 33 3.65 0.02 16.05
C ARG A 33 3.66 -1.40 16.61
N SER A 34 3.25 -2.36 15.78
CA SER A 34 3.33 -3.77 16.11
C SER A 34 4.79 -4.10 16.46
N LEU A 35 5.05 -4.50 17.71
CA LEU A 35 6.38 -4.85 18.21
C LEU A 35 6.93 -6.15 17.58
N LEU A 36 6.20 -6.73 16.62
CA LEU A 36 6.62 -7.85 15.77
C LEU A 36 7.12 -7.39 14.39
N GLN A 37 7.54 -6.14 14.23
CA GLN A 37 8.35 -5.78 13.06
C GLN A 37 9.74 -6.40 13.24
N ALA A 38 9.86 -7.69 12.92
CA ALA A 38 11.13 -8.39 12.82
C ALA A 38 12.12 -7.50 12.05
N PRO A 39 13.39 -7.44 12.49
CA PRO A 39 14.40 -6.63 11.83
C PRO A 39 14.34 -6.93 10.35
N LYS A 40 14.05 -5.88 9.57
CA LYS A 40 13.91 -5.94 8.12
C LYS A 40 15.19 -6.59 7.61
N PRO A 41 15.15 -7.82 7.07
CA PRO A 41 16.36 -8.48 6.62
C PRO A 41 17.02 -7.55 5.60
N ALA A 42 18.35 -7.40 5.68
CA ALA A 42 19.12 -6.65 4.71
C ALA A 42 18.93 -7.31 3.34
N ILE A 43 17.91 -6.87 2.61
CA ILE A 43 17.57 -7.47 1.32
C ILE A 43 18.46 -6.87 0.25
N ASN A 44 19.10 -7.75 -0.50
CA ASN A 44 19.82 -7.37 -1.69
C ASN A 44 18.82 -7.03 -2.80
N CYS A 45 18.48 -5.75 -2.92
CA CYS A 45 17.58 -5.23 -3.96
C CYS A 45 17.98 -5.69 -5.36
N GLY A 46 19.29 -5.78 -5.66
CA GLY A 46 19.79 -6.23 -6.95
C GLY A 46 19.33 -7.65 -7.31
N ALA A 47 19.64 -8.63 -6.45
CA ALA A 47 19.29 -10.03 -6.65
C ALA A 47 17.76 -10.25 -6.62
N ALA A 48 17.05 -9.59 -5.71
CA ALA A 48 15.60 -9.73 -5.61
C ALA A 48 14.87 -9.15 -6.84
N CYS A 49 15.31 -7.98 -7.32
CA CYS A 49 14.76 -7.38 -8.53
C CYS A 49 15.12 -8.16 -9.80
N GLU A 50 16.25 -8.88 -9.81
CA GLU A 50 16.62 -9.76 -10.90
C GLU A 50 15.63 -10.93 -11.06
N VAL A 51 15.30 -11.60 -9.96
CA VAL A 51 14.30 -12.67 -9.97
C VAL A 51 12.93 -12.15 -10.40
N ARG A 52 12.49 -11.01 -9.84
CA ARG A 52 11.21 -10.34 -10.18
C ARG A 52 11.09 -10.00 -11.66
N CYS A 53 12.18 -9.51 -12.25
CA CYS A 53 12.19 -9.01 -13.61
C CYS A 53 12.59 -10.05 -14.67
N SER A 54 12.88 -11.29 -14.25
CA SER A 54 13.31 -12.38 -15.14
C SER A 54 12.32 -12.70 -16.25
N LYS A 55 11.01 -12.62 -15.98
CA LYS A 55 9.93 -12.86 -16.96
C LYS A 55 9.33 -11.58 -17.55
N SER A 56 9.90 -10.41 -17.26
CA SER A 56 9.39 -9.14 -17.77
C SER A 56 9.85 -8.91 -19.20
N TRP A 57 8.97 -8.40 -20.07
CA TRP A 57 9.30 -8.00 -21.45
C TRP A 57 10.41 -6.94 -21.52
N LYS A 58 10.55 -6.09 -20.49
CA LYS A 58 11.59 -5.04 -20.41
C LYS A 58 12.42 -5.18 -19.13
N PRO A 59 13.37 -6.13 -19.06
CA PRO A 59 14.09 -6.45 -17.82
C PRO A 59 14.90 -5.25 -17.28
N LYS A 60 15.54 -4.46 -18.15
CA LYS A 60 16.29 -3.25 -17.71
C LYS A 60 15.40 -2.20 -17.06
N MET A 61 14.22 -1.93 -17.64
CA MET A 61 13.27 -0.96 -17.11
C MET A 61 12.60 -1.48 -15.83
N CYS A 62 12.24 -2.76 -15.80
CA CYS A 62 11.72 -3.43 -14.63
C CYS A 62 12.72 -3.35 -13.46
N LYS A 63 14.00 -3.71 -13.67
CA LYS A 63 15.04 -3.64 -12.65
C LYS A 63 15.19 -2.22 -12.09
N LYS A 64 15.13 -1.19 -12.95
CA LYS A 64 15.18 0.23 -12.53
C LYS A 64 14.01 0.63 -11.64
N MET A 65 12.78 0.27 -12.01
CA MET A 65 11.59 0.59 -11.21
C MET A 65 11.52 -0.22 -9.92
N CYS A 66 11.86 -1.51 -9.99
CA CYS A 66 11.98 -2.36 -8.82
C CYS A 66 13.01 -1.82 -7.83
N GLY A 67 14.17 -1.34 -8.30
CA GLY A 67 15.20 -0.73 -7.44
C GLY A 67 14.70 0.50 -6.70
N VAL A 68 13.95 1.39 -7.35
CA VAL A 68 13.33 2.56 -6.69
C VAL A 68 12.35 2.12 -5.61
N CYS A 69 11.51 1.12 -5.91
CA CYS A 69 10.54 0.58 -4.97
C CYS A 69 11.21 -0.16 -3.80
N CYS A 70 12.27 -0.91 -4.08
CA CYS A 70 13.04 -1.64 -3.09
C CYS A 70 13.79 -0.68 -2.16
N ASN A 71 14.41 0.38 -2.67
CA ASN A 71 15.09 1.36 -1.82
C ASN A 71 14.13 2.07 -0.85
N LYS A 72 12.89 2.31 -1.28
CA LYS A 72 11.88 2.99 -0.45
C LYS A 72 11.18 2.06 0.52
N CYS A 73 10.82 0.86 0.06
CA CYS A 73 10.03 -0.08 0.86
C CYS A 73 10.87 -1.13 1.57
N SER A 74 12.14 -1.30 1.20
CA SER A 74 13.04 -2.40 1.60
C SER A 74 12.30 -3.73 1.67
N CYS A 75 11.50 -3.99 0.65
CA CYS A 75 10.70 -5.21 0.47
C CYS A 75 10.56 -5.46 -1.03
N VAL A 76 10.93 -6.65 -1.49
CA VAL A 76 10.67 -7.12 -2.85
C VAL A 76 9.92 -8.43 -2.74
N PRO A 77 8.70 -8.52 -3.26
CA PRO A 77 7.90 -9.71 -3.08
C PRO A 77 8.48 -10.87 -3.92
N PRO A 78 8.47 -12.11 -3.40
CA PRO A 78 9.03 -13.26 -4.11
C PRO A 78 8.24 -13.58 -5.38
N GLY A 79 8.90 -14.23 -6.35
CA GLY A 79 8.30 -14.57 -7.63
C GLY A 79 8.14 -13.39 -8.60
N THR A 80 7.56 -13.67 -9.76
CA THR A 80 7.41 -12.70 -10.88
C THR A 80 5.98 -12.18 -11.03
N SER A 81 5.07 -12.65 -10.19
CA SER A 81 3.64 -12.46 -10.37
C SER A 81 3.06 -11.32 -9.54
N ALA A 82 1.87 -10.87 -9.92
CA ALA A 82 1.20 -9.75 -9.27
C ALA A 82 0.54 -10.17 -7.94
N GLU A 83 0.15 -11.44 -7.76
CA GLU A 83 -0.49 -11.90 -6.52
C GLU A 83 0.41 -11.79 -5.30
N THR A 84 1.72 -12.04 -5.45
CA THR A 84 2.66 -12.02 -4.32
C THR A 84 2.99 -10.59 -3.86
N ARG A 85 2.51 -9.55 -4.56
CA ARG A 85 2.72 -8.15 -4.17
C ARG A 85 2.07 -7.80 -2.85
N ALA A 86 0.96 -8.45 -2.50
CA ALA A 86 0.23 -8.21 -1.26
C ALA A 86 1.09 -8.50 -0.02
N MET A 87 2.13 -9.33 -0.14
CA MET A 87 3.10 -9.57 0.95
C MET A 87 3.88 -8.31 1.34
N CYS A 88 4.07 -7.37 0.41
CA CYS A 88 4.76 -6.11 0.63
C CYS A 88 3.77 -4.94 0.42
N PRO A 89 3.00 -4.51 1.44
CA PRO A 89 1.98 -3.47 1.27
C PRO A 89 2.54 -2.13 0.77
N CYS A 90 3.77 -1.76 1.18
CA CYS A 90 4.44 -0.57 0.66
C CYS A 90 4.74 -0.67 -0.85
N TYR A 91 5.17 -1.84 -1.32
CA TYR A 91 5.50 -2.09 -2.73
C TYR A 91 4.22 -2.16 -3.59
N ALA A 92 3.14 -2.73 -3.04
CA ALA A 92 1.85 -2.84 -3.70
C ALA A 92 1.13 -1.49 -3.85
N ASN A 93 1.21 -0.62 -2.84
CA ASN A 93 0.48 0.65 -2.82
C ASN A 93 1.23 1.82 -3.48
N MET A 94 2.47 1.62 -3.92
CA MET A 94 3.25 2.71 -4.51
C MET A 94 2.71 3.08 -5.89
N ARG A 95 2.19 4.31 -5.99
CA ARG A 95 1.66 4.89 -7.23
C ARG A 95 2.56 5.97 -7.77
N ASN A 96 2.53 6.14 -9.09
CA ASN A 96 3.10 7.32 -9.74
C ASN A 96 2.14 8.52 -9.57
N PRO A 97 2.57 9.76 -9.89
CA PRO A 97 1.69 10.93 -9.83
C PRO A 97 0.44 10.85 -10.73
N LYS A 98 0.40 9.90 -11.66
CA LYS A 98 -0.73 9.62 -12.56
C LYS A 98 -1.70 8.57 -11.99
N GLY A 99 -1.50 8.12 -10.74
CA GLY A 99 -2.36 7.14 -10.07
C GLY A 99 -2.13 5.67 -10.47
N GLN A 100 -1.18 5.38 -11.36
CA GLN A 100 -0.87 4.02 -11.79
C GLN A 100 0.16 3.38 -10.84
N LEU A 101 0.12 2.05 -10.73
CA LEU A 101 1.12 1.29 -9.99
C LEU A 101 2.52 1.58 -10.55
N LYS A 102 3.41 2.05 -9.67
CA LYS A 102 4.79 2.44 -10.05
C LYS A 102 5.72 1.23 -10.10
N CYS A 103 5.52 0.28 -9.20
CA CYS A 103 6.40 -0.88 -9.07
C CYS A 103 5.99 -1.99 -10.05
N PRO A 104 6.95 -2.76 -10.62
CA PRO A 104 6.66 -3.87 -11.51
C PRO A 104 6.11 -5.10 -10.79
#